data_AF-A0A7C3DUJ8-F1
#
_entry.id   AF-A0A7C3DUJ8-F1
#
_cell.length_a   1.000
_cell.length_b   1.000
_cell.length_c   1.000
_cell.angle_alpha   90.00
_cell.angle_beta   90.00
_cell.angle_gamma   90.00
#
_symmetry.space_group_name_H-M   'P 1'
#
loop_
_entity.id
_entity.type
_entity.pdbx_description
1 polymer ?
#
loop_
_entity_poly.entity_id
_entity_poly.type
_entity_poly.pdbx_seq_one_letter_code
_entity_poly.pdbx_strand_id
1 'polypeptide(L)'
;MKSPMCSDLAPGQSVQGVFLVQSKEVRQKKTGEPYLSLVLMDRSGDVEAKMWDNIADVVETFERDDFVRVRGQTVAYQGKTQLTVHSLQRISDEDVDISDFLPVSRRDPEQMWRELNEIIGSISNPHLKALLQAIFSDREIADAYRRAPAAKGIHHAWIGGLLEHVLSMSALARFLASHYPGIDLDLLMAGVLLHDIGKIRELDYSRSFSYSTEGGLIGHIQIGLRIVADHLPADFPPRLRNLLEHLILSHHGQLEFGSPKLPCFPE
;
A
#
# COMPACT_ATOMS: atom_id res chain seq x y z
N MET A 1 -12.11 10.63 -23.65
CA MET A 1 -12.00 11.92 -22.93
C MET A 1 -11.59 11.54 -21.51
N LYS A 2 -10.48 12.08 -20.97
CA LYS A 2 -10.03 11.73 -19.61
C LYS A 2 -11.10 12.13 -18.59
N SER A 3 -11.35 11.29 -17.60
CA SER A 3 -12.23 11.64 -16.47
C SER A 3 -11.73 12.92 -15.80
N PRO A 4 -12.61 13.86 -15.42
CA PRO A 4 -12.20 15.02 -14.63
C PRO A 4 -11.69 14.57 -13.26
N MET A 5 -10.62 15.20 -12.77
CA MET A 5 -10.05 14.88 -11.46
C MET A 5 -10.83 15.55 -10.33
N CYS A 6 -10.86 14.94 -9.15
CA CYS A 6 -11.48 15.49 -7.93
C CYS A 6 -10.98 16.91 -7.63
N SER A 7 -9.68 17.18 -7.78
CA SER A 7 -9.09 18.51 -7.57
C SER A 7 -9.58 19.57 -8.55
N ASP A 8 -10.08 19.16 -9.72
CA ASP A 8 -10.45 20.07 -10.82
C ASP A 8 -11.95 20.40 -10.80
N LEU A 9 -12.72 19.80 -9.89
CA LEU A 9 -14.17 19.99 -9.80
C LEU A 9 -14.53 21.38 -9.27
N ALA A 10 -15.08 22.22 -10.14
CA ALA A 10 -15.65 23.50 -9.78
C ALA A 10 -17.19 23.40 -9.69
N PRO A 11 -17.87 24.22 -8.85
CA PRO A 11 -19.33 24.23 -8.78
C PRO A 11 -20.01 24.52 -10.12
N GLY A 12 -21.17 23.89 -10.36
CA GLY A 12 -22.02 24.10 -11.54
C GLY A 12 -21.63 23.28 -12.78
N GLN A 13 -20.60 22.44 -12.70
CA GLN A 13 -20.12 21.65 -13.82
C GLN A 13 -20.86 20.32 -13.96
N SER A 14 -21.16 19.92 -15.19
CA SER A 14 -21.57 18.54 -15.48
C SER A 14 -20.35 17.64 -15.45
N VAL A 15 -20.44 16.56 -14.68
CA VAL A 15 -19.36 15.60 -14.47
C VAL A 15 -19.76 14.26 -15.04
N GLN A 16 -18.88 13.67 -15.83
CA GLN A 16 -18.91 12.26 -16.18
C GLN A 16 -17.49 11.71 -16.01
N GLY A 17 -17.33 10.80 -15.05
CA GLY A 17 -16.02 10.28 -14.69
C GLY A 17 -16.10 8.94 -13.99
N VAL A 18 -14.95 8.30 -13.84
CA VAL A 18 -14.77 7.12 -13.00
C VAL A 18 -14.17 7.58 -11.68
N PHE A 19 -14.66 7.03 -10.57
CA PHE A 19 -14.17 7.29 -9.23
C PHE A 19 -14.09 5.99 -8.43
N LEU A 20 -13.24 5.97 -7.41
CA LEU A 20 -13.23 4.93 -6.39
C LEU A 20 -14.17 5.32 -5.24
N VAL A 21 -15.00 4.39 -4.77
CA VAL A 21 -15.90 4.61 -3.63
C VAL A 21 -15.14 4.46 -2.32
N GLN A 22 -14.71 5.57 -1.72
CA GLN A 22 -14.04 5.59 -0.42
C GLN A 22 -15.02 5.32 0.74
N SER A 23 -16.26 5.81 0.64
CA SER A 23 -17.31 5.59 1.63
C SER A 23 -18.68 5.49 0.97
N LYS A 24 -19.54 4.63 1.54
CA LYS A 24 -20.93 4.42 1.13
C LYS A 24 -21.80 4.33 2.38
N GLU A 25 -22.77 5.23 2.50
CA GLU A 25 -23.76 5.20 3.57
C GLU A 25 -25.16 5.45 3.02
N VAL A 26 -26.13 4.63 3.41
CA VAL A 26 -27.56 4.90 3.19
C VAL A 26 -28.07 5.73 4.35
N ARG A 27 -28.44 6.98 4.08
CA ARG A 27 -29.00 7.92 5.07
C ARG A 27 -30.44 8.23 4.73
N GLN A 28 -31.19 8.81 5.68
CA GLN A 28 -32.57 9.24 5.46
C GLN A 28 -32.65 10.75 5.31
N LYS A 29 -33.45 11.21 4.33
CA LYS A 29 -33.88 12.60 4.21
C LYS A 29 -34.79 12.94 5.39
N LYS A 30 -35.01 14.23 5.64
CA LYS A 30 -36.01 14.69 6.63
C LYS A 30 -37.43 14.17 6.33
N THR A 31 -37.71 13.84 5.07
CA THR A 31 -38.97 13.27 4.59
C THR A 31 -39.09 11.76 4.83
N GLY A 32 -38.04 11.09 5.33
CA GLY A 32 -37.99 9.65 5.58
C GLY A 32 -37.47 8.81 4.40
N GLU A 33 -37.44 9.37 3.19
CA GLU A 33 -36.88 8.70 2.01
C GLU A 33 -35.37 8.49 2.15
N PRO A 34 -34.81 7.34 1.71
CA PRO A 34 -33.37 7.13 1.72
C PRO A 34 -32.64 8.02 0.70
N TYR A 35 -31.35 8.24 0.93
CA TYR A 35 -30.38 8.80 -0.03
C TYR A 35 -28.99 8.19 0.20
N LEU A 36 -28.18 8.11 -0.85
CA LEU A 36 -26.79 7.69 -0.70
C LEU A 36 -25.90 8.89 -0.37
N SER A 37 -25.15 8.76 0.71
CA SER A 37 -24.03 9.61 1.05
C SER A 37 -22.75 8.87 0.71
N LEU A 38 -22.02 9.37 -0.28
CA LEU A 38 -20.78 8.76 -0.76
C LEU A 38 -19.61 9.72 -0.53
N VAL A 39 -18.42 9.14 -0.38
CA VAL A 39 -17.16 9.86 -0.61
C VAL A 39 -16.49 9.16 -1.78
N LEU A 40 -16.25 9.90 -2.85
CA LEU A 40 -15.64 9.41 -4.08
C LEU A 40 -14.23 9.99 -4.17
N MET A 41 -13.28 9.21 -4.65
CA MET A 41 -11.89 9.68 -4.75
C MET A 41 -11.21 9.28 -6.05
N ASP A 42 -10.15 10.00 -6.34
CA ASP A 42 -9.11 9.64 -7.29
C ASP A 42 -7.73 10.04 -6.72
N ARG A 43 -6.65 9.92 -7.51
CA ARG A 43 -5.30 10.24 -7.05
C ARG A 43 -5.08 11.71 -6.67
N SER A 44 -5.97 12.62 -7.07
CA SER A 44 -5.89 14.06 -6.80
C SER A 44 -6.57 14.47 -5.49
N GLY A 45 -7.44 13.61 -4.93
CA GLY A 45 -8.16 13.87 -3.70
C GLY A 45 -9.52 13.18 -3.66
N ASP A 46 -10.40 13.66 -2.78
CA ASP A 46 -11.75 13.17 -2.61
C ASP A 46 -12.81 14.25 -2.81
N VAL A 47 -14.03 13.82 -3.11
CA VAL A 47 -15.22 14.66 -3.23
C VAL A 47 -16.41 13.99 -2.55
N GLU A 48 -17.12 14.75 -1.72
CA GLU A 48 -18.41 14.31 -1.19
C GLU A 48 -19.44 14.21 -2.32
N ALA A 49 -20.19 13.12 -2.35
CA ALA A 49 -21.22 12.91 -3.34
C ALA A 49 -22.55 12.46 -2.72
N LYS A 50 -23.67 12.89 -3.33
CA LYS A 50 -25.03 12.58 -2.89
C LYS A 50 -25.86 12.07 -4.05
N MET A 51 -26.51 10.92 -3.88
CA MET A 51 -27.52 10.42 -4.82
C MET A 51 -28.88 10.42 -4.14
N TRP A 52 -29.80 11.26 -4.63
CA TRP A 52 -31.07 11.53 -3.97
C TRP A 52 -32.23 10.64 -4.45
N ASP A 53 -32.13 10.15 -5.69
CA ASP A 53 -33.16 9.41 -6.40
C ASP A 53 -32.56 8.14 -7.02
N ASN A 54 -33.42 7.19 -7.42
CA ASN A 54 -33.03 5.91 -8.05
C ASN A 54 -32.02 5.07 -7.23
N ILE A 55 -32.00 5.26 -5.92
CA ILE A 55 -31.05 4.56 -5.03
C ILE A 55 -31.30 3.06 -5.03
N ALA A 56 -32.58 2.65 -5.05
CA ALA A 56 -32.97 1.24 -5.05
C ALA A 56 -32.36 0.46 -6.24
N ASP A 57 -32.11 1.13 -7.36
CA ASP A 57 -31.59 0.51 -8.58
C ASP A 57 -30.08 0.22 -8.49
N VAL A 58 -29.36 0.95 -7.63
CA VAL A 58 -27.89 0.91 -7.57
C VAL A 58 -27.33 0.47 -6.22
N VAL A 59 -28.10 0.58 -5.13
CA VAL A 59 -27.58 0.42 -3.76
C VAL A 59 -26.99 -0.97 -3.50
N GLU A 60 -27.51 -2.02 -4.13
CA GLU A 60 -27.00 -3.39 -3.99
C GLU A 60 -25.96 -3.75 -5.09
N THR A 61 -25.67 -2.84 -6.01
CA THR A 61 -24.86 -3.14 -7.22
C THR A 61 -23.37 -2.82 -7.08
N PHE A 62 -23.01 -2.07 -6.03
CA PHE A 62 -21.64 -1.65 -5.74
C PHE A 62 -21.47 -1.49 -4.23
N GLU A 63 -20.25 -1.63 -3.74
CA GLU A 63 -19.89 -1.40 -2.36
C GLU A 63 -18.81 -0.33 -2.21
N ARG A 64 -18.44 -0.04 -0.96
CA ARG A 64 -17.14 0.58 -0.68
C ARG A 64 -16.06 -0.18 -1.43
N ASP A 65 -15.04 0.54 -1.89
CA ASP A 65 -13.88 0.01 -2.59
C ASP A 65 -14.18 -0.44 -4.04
N ASP A 66 -15.39 -0.19 -4.56
CA ASP A 66 -15.68 -0.36 -5.99
C ASP A 66 -15.31 0.87 -6.84
N PHE A 67 -14.94 0.61 -8.09
CA PHE A 67 -14.87 1.64 -9.12
C PHE A 67 -16.27 1.86 -9.70
N VAL A 68 -16.67 3.13 -9.75
CA VAL A 68 -17.98 3.54 -10.25
C VAL A 68 -17.83 4.62 -11.31
N ARG A 69 -18.54 4.43 -12.43
CA ARG A 69 -18.77 5.48 -13.40
C ARG A 69 -19.95 6.32 -12.96
N VAL A 70 -19.70 7.60 -12.74
CA VAL A 70 -20.69 8.55 -12.24
C VAL A 70 -21.01 9.57 -13.31
N ARG A 71 -22.31 9.90 -13.44
CA ARG A 71 -22.76 11.15 -14.08
C ARG A 71 -23.52 11.99 -13.07
N GLY A 72 -23.25 13.27 -13.06
CA GLY A 72 -23.83 14.17 -12.09
C GLY A 72 -23.49 15.63 -12.35
N GLN A 73 -23.81 16.47 -11.37
CA GLN A 73 -23.50 17.89 -11.39
C GLN A 73 -22.89 18.32 -10.06
N THR A 74 -21.82 19.10 -10.12
CA THR A 74 -21.22 19.70 -8.94
C THR A 74 -22.03 20.88 -8.44
N VAL A 75 -22.15 21.00 -7.13
CA VAL A 75 -22.86 22.08 -6.44
C VAL A 75 -21.97 22.64 -5.34
N ALA A 76 -22.12 23.93 -5.04
CA ALA A 76 -21.48 24.52 -3.86
C ALA A 76 -22.40 24.28 -2.65
N TYR A 77 -21.89 23.59 -1.64
CA TYR A 77 -22.61 23.33 -0.39
C TYR A 77 -21.72 23.64 0.81
N GLN A 78 -22.15 24.55 1.67
CA GLN A 78 -21.40 25.00 2.85
C GLN A 78 -19.93 25.39 2.55
N GLY A 79 -19.70 26.02 1.40
CA GLY A 79 -18.35 26.45 0.98
C GLY A 79 -17.46 25.36 0.40
N LYS A 80 -17.96 24.12 0.23
CA LYS A 80 -17.25 23.03 -0.44
C LYS A 80 -17.97 22.61 -1.73
N THR A 81 -17.21 22.11 -2.71
CA THR A 81 -17.78 21.45 -3.88
C THR A 81 -18.29 20.07 -3.49
N GLN A 82 -19.54 19.77 -3.82
CA GLN A 82 -20.19 18.46 -3.63
C GLN A 82 -20.75 17.98 -4.97
N LEU A 83 -20.69 16.67 -5.23
CA LEU A 83 -21.23 16.07 -6.45
C LEU A 83 -22.65 15.52 -6.22
N THR A 84 -23.64 16.08 -6.92
CA THR A 84 -24.97 15.45 -7.01
C THR A 84 -24.94 14.39 -8.09
N VAL A 85 -25.13 13.13 -7.72
CA VAL A 85 -25.09 11.96 -8.61
C VAL A 85 -26.47 11.72 -9.21
N HIS A 86 -26.54 11.69 -10.54
CA HIS A 86 -27.77 11.40 -11.30
C HIS A 86 -27.81 9.94 -11.76
N SER A 87 -26.66 9.37 -12.12
CA SER A 87 -26.53 7.96 -12.46
C SER A 87 -25.18 7.42 -12.00
N LEU A 88 -25.18 6.17 -11.53
CA LEU A 88 -23.99 5.47 -11.06
C LEU A 88 -24.02 4.05 -11.62
N GLN A 89 -22.87 3.58 -12.08
CA GLN A 89 -22.69 2.20 -12.53
C GLN A 89 -21.34 1.67 -12.06
N ARG A 90 -21.32 0.49 -11.41
CA ARG A 90 -20.07 -0.23 -11.12
C ARG A 90 -19.35 -0.60 -12.41
N ILE A 91 -18.03 -0.48 -12.44
CA ILE A 91 -17.20 -0.93 -13.55
C ILE A 91 -16.23 -2.02 -13.09
N SER A 92 -15.75 -2.82 -14.04
CA SER A 92 -14.79 -3.90 -13.78
C SER A 92 -13.40 -3.34 -13.47
N ASP A 93 -12.66 -4.00 -12.58
CA ASP A 93 -11.28 -3.65 -12.23
C ASP A 93 -10.33 -3.73 -13.44
N GLU A 94 -10.61 -4.65 -14.38
CA GLU A 94 -9.80 -4.85 -15.59
C GLU A 94 -9.80 -3.62 -16.51
N ASP A 95 -10.83 -2.77 -16.40
CA ASP A 95 -10.98 -1.56 -17.20
C ASP A 95 -10.34 -0.32 -16.54
N VAL A 96 -9.65 -0.51 -15.42
CA VAL A 96 -9.19 0.58 -14.54
C VAL A 96 -7.69 0.49 -14.27
N ASP A 97 -6.98 1.58 -14.54
CA ASP A 97 -5.61 1.76 -14.05
C ASP A 97 -5.67 2.29 -12.61
N ILE A 98 -5.26 1.46 -11.64
CA ILE A 98 -5.24 1.81 -10.22
C ILE A 98 -4.46 3.10 -9.92
N SER A 99 -3.46 3.41 -10.74
CA SER A 99 -2.62 4.60 -10.56
C SER A 99 -3.38 5.92 -10.78
N ASP A 100 -4.55 5.87 -11.43
CA ASP A 100 -5.45 7.02 -11.54
C ASP A 100 -6.18 7.33 -10.23
N PHE A 101 -6.24 6.38 -9.28
CA PHE A 101 -7.08 6.47 -8.08
C PHE A 101 -6.30 6.48 -6.76
N LEU A 102 -5.13 5.86 -6.73
CA LEU A 102 -4.27 5.81 -5.55
C LEU A 102 -3.01 6.66 -5.77
N PRO A 103 -2.46 7.28 -4.71
CA PRO A 103 -1.12 7.88 -4.77
C PRO A 103 -0.11 6.83 -5.27
N VAL A 104 0.81 7.25 -6.15
CA VAL A 104 1.89 6.40 -6.69
C VAL A 104 3.25 7.03 -6.41
N SER A 105 4.30 6.20 -6.32
CA SER A 105 5.67 6.71 -6.21
C SER A 105 6.00 7.64 -7.39
N ARG A 106 6.80 8.66 -7.14
CA ARG A 106 7.37 9.52 -8.19
C ARG A 106 8.54 8.85 -8.93
N ARG A 107 9.06 7.75 -8.38
CA ARG A 107 10.16 6.98 -8.97
C ARG A 107 9.61 5.90 -9.88
N ASP A 108 10.36 5.60 -10.95
CA ASP A 108 10.00 4.53 -11.89
C ASP A 108 10.11 3.14 -11.20
N PRO A 109 9.04 2.33 -11.19
CA PRO A 109 9.06 1.02 -10.52
C PRO A 109 10.10 0.05 -11.07
N GLU A 110 10.34 0.06 -12.39
CA GLU A 110 11.32 -0.83 -13.03
C GLU A 110 12.76 -0.40 -12.75
N GLN A 111 13.03 0.89 -12.65
CA GLN A 111 14.29 1.41 -12.15
C GLN A 111 14.53 1.00 -10.69
N MET A 112 13.54 1.23 -9.81
CA MET A 112 13.65 0.84 -8.41
C MET A 112 13.87 -0.67 -8.25
N TRP A 113 13.20 -1.48 -9.06
CA TRP A 113 13.38 -2.92 -9.03
C TRP A 113 14.79 -3.35 -9.48
N ARG A 114 15.36 -2.69 -10.50
CA ARG A 114 16.75 -2.92 -10.90
C ARG A 114 17.72 -2.56 -9.78
N GLU A 115 17.54 -1.42 -9.12
CA GLU A 115 18.36 -1.02 -7.96
C GLU A 115 18.31 -2.07 -6.84
N LEU A 116 17.13 -2.62 -6.51
CA LEU A 116 16.99 -3.70 -5.53
C LEU A 116 17.81 -4.93 -5.93
N ASN A 117 17.73 -5.35 -7.20
CA ASN A 117 18.48 -6.50 -7.70
C ASN A 117 19.99 -6.25 -7.70
N GLU A 118 20.44 -5.04 -7.99
CA GLU A 118 21.85 -4.65 -7.87
C GLU A 118 22.33 -4.75 -6.41
N ILE A 119 21.52 -4.30 -5.45
CA ILE A 119 21.82 -4.45 -4.01
C ILE A 119 21.95 -5.93 -3.64
N ILE A 120 20.98 -6.77 -4.01
CA ILE A 120 21.03 -8.22 -3.77
C ILE A 120 22.26 -8.84 -4.45
N GLY A 121 22.59 -8.39 -5.66
CA GLY A 121 23.77 -8.80 -6.41
C GLY A 121 25.09 -8.48 -5.70
N SER A 122 25.14 -7.39 -4.94
CA SER A 122 26.33 -6.92 -4.22
C SER A 122 26.60 -7.64 -2.89
N ILE A 123 25.64 -8.39 -2.35
CA ILE A 123 25.82 -9.15 -1.10
C ILE A 123 26.89 -10.23 -1.30
N SER A 124 27.84 -10.29 -0.38
CA SER A 124 28.98 -11.23 -0.42
C SER A 124 28.68 -12.54 0.30
N ASN A 125 27.90 -12.50 1.39
CA ASN A 125 27.47 -13.68 2.14
C ASN A 125 26.55 -14.56 1.27
N PRO A 126 26.99 -15.78 0.93
CA PRO A 126 26.27 -16.63 -0.03
C PRO A 126 24.90 -17.08 0.49
N HIS A 127 24.75 -17.27 1.80
CA HIS A 127 23.48 -17.71 2.40
C HIS A 127 22.43 -16.59 2.37
N LEU A 128 22.82 -15.36 2.75
CA LEU A 128 21.93 -14.20 2.68
C LEU A 128 21.52 -13.89 1.24
N LYS A 129 22.49 -13.92 0.32
CA LYS A 129 22.23 -13.70 -1.10
C LYS A 129 21.27 -14.75 -1.66
N ALA A 130 21.49 -16.03 -1.37
CA ALA A 130 20.61 -17.10 -1.81
C ALA A 130 19.17 -16.95 -1.27
N LEU A 131 19.02 -16.60 0.01
CA LEU A 131 17.71 -16.33 0.61
C LEU A 131 16.98 -15.16 -0.08
N LEU A 132 17.65 -14.03 -0.25
CA LEU A 132 17.05 -12.86 -0.91
C LEU A 132 16.69 -13.16 -2.37
N GLN A 133 17.56 -13.87 -3.09
CA GLN A 133 17.25 -14.31 -4.45
C GLN A 133 16.05 -15.26 -4.48
N ALA A 134 15.96 -16.22 -3.55
CA ALA A 134 14.81 -17.12 -3.46
C ALA A 134 13.50 -16.34 -3.23
N ILE A 135 13.49 -15.39 -2.29
CA ILE A 135 12.33 -14.54 -1.98
C ILE A 135 11.93 -13.66 -3.17
N PHE A 136 12.88 -12.91 -3.75
CA PHE A 136 12.56 -11.90 -4.76
C PHE A 136 12.50 -12.45 -6.20
N SER A 137 12.82 -13.73 -6.41
CA SER A 137 12.53 -14.44 -7.66
C SER A 137 11.16 -15.12 -7.68
N ASP A 138 10.51 -15.28 -6.51
CA ASP A 138 9.11 -15.63 -6.45
C ASP A 138 8.28 -14.51 -7.09
N ARG A 139 7.48 -14.88 -8.10
CA ARG A 139 6.73 -13.92 -8.91
C ARG A 139 5.67 -13.19 -8.09
N GLU A 140 4.96 -13.89 -7.20
CA GLU A 140 3.90 -13.28 -6.40
C GLU A 140 4.49 -12.27 -5.41
N ILE A 141 5.61 -12.62 -4.77
CA ILE A 141 6.32 -11.71 -3.87
C ILE A 141 6.87 -10.52 -4.65
N ALA A 142 7.53 -10.74 -5.78
CA ALA A 142 8.10 -9.66 -6.59
C ALA A 142 7.03 -8.67 -7.06
N ASP A 143 5.92 -9.15 -7.61
CA ASP A 143 4.82 -8.32 -8.10
C ASP A 143 4.11 -7.58 -6.95
N ALA A 144 4.01 -8.19 -5.77
CA ALA A 144 3.44 -7.54 -4.60
C ALA A 144 4.39 -6.49 -4.01
N TYR A 145 5.68 -6.79 -3.87
CA TYR A 145 6.69 -5.90 -3.29
C TYR A 145 6.89 -4.61 -4.12
N ARG A 146 6.79 -4.70 -5.45
CA ARG A 146 6.83 -3.52 -6.34
C ARG A 146 5.62 -2.60 -6.20
N ARG A 147 4.49 -3.11 -5.72
CA ARG A 147 3.22 -2.37 -5.64
C ARG A 147 2.85 -1.96 -4.22
N ALA A 148 3.28 -2.71 -3.21
CA ALA A 148 2.87 -2.50 -1.84
C ALA A 148 3.24 -1.07 -1.35
N PRO A 149 2.33 -0.39 -0.64
CA PRO A 149 2.66 0.81 0.11
C PRO A 149 3.49 0.46 1.35
N ALA A 150 4.25 1.42 1.88
CA ALA A 150 4.97 1.20 3.13
C ALA A 150 4.11 1.50 4.37
N ALA A 151 2.97 2.17 4.21
CA ALA A 151 2.08 2.50 5.32
C ALA A 151 0.64 2.71 4.83
N LYS A 152 -0.32 2.65 5.77
CA LYS A 152 -1.74 2.94 5.51
C LYS A 152 -2.04 4.45 5.40
N GLY A 153 -1.24 5.32 6.01
CA GLY A 153 -1.59 6.74 6.13
C GLY A 153 -0.42 7.74 6.03
N ILE A 154 0.66 7.56 6.81
CA ILE A 154 1.75 8.54 6.89
C ILE A 154 3.05 7.90 6.42
N HIS A 155 3.80 8.62 5.56
CA HIS A 155 5.07 8.22 4.91
C HIS A 155 4.97 6.99 4.01
N HIS A 156 5.12 7.18 2.69
CA HIS A 156 5.09 6.11 1.69
C HIS A 156 3.76 5.34 1.57
N ALA A 157 2.63 5.98 1.91
CA ALA A 157 1.28 5.47 1.65
C ALA A 157 0.89 5.67 0.18
N TRP A 158 1.63 5.03 -0.72
CA TRP A 158 1.44 5.05 -2.17
C TRP A 158 1.89 3.73 -2.80
N ILE A 159 1.38 3.42 -3.99
CA ILE A 159 1.81 2.25 -4.76
C ILE A 159 3.31 2.35 -5.05
N GLY A 160 4.04 1.29 -4.72
CA GLY A 160 5.51 1.22 -4.79
C GLY A 160 6.24 1.89 -3.61
N GLY A 161 5.50 2.33 -2.59
CA GLY A 161 6.04 3.01 -1.42
C GLY A 161 6.96 2.12 -0.59
N LEU A 162 6.68 0.81 -0.45
CA LEU A 162 7.53 -0.11 0.29
C LEU A 162 8.91 -0.24 -0.34
N LEU A 163 8.96 -0.47 -1.65
CA LEU A 163 10.21 -0.58 -2.39
C LEU A 163 11.02 0.73 -2.33
N GLU A 164 10.37 1.88 -2.51
CA GLU A 164 11.01 3.18 -2.37
C GLU A 164 11.61 3.39 -0.96
N HIS A 165 10.84 3.05 0.07
CA HIS A 165 11.26 3.13 1.47
C HIS A 165 12.50 2.26 1.73
N VAL A 166 12.47 1.00 1.31
CA VAL A 166 13.57 0.05 1.50
C VAL A 166 14.83 0.49 0.76
N LEU A 167 14.72 1.06 -0.44
CA LEU A 167 15.87 1.60 -1.18
C LEU A 167 16.46 2.83 -0.47
N SER A 168 15.63 3.69 0.11
CA SER A 168 16.09 4.83 0.92
C SER A 168 16.82 4.36 2.18
N MET A 169 16.24 3.41 2.91
CA MET A 169 16.84 2.79 4.10
C MET A 169 18.15 2.06 3.76
N SER A 170 18.22 1.40 2.60
CA SER A 170 19.42 0.74 2.09
C SER A 170 20.59 1.72 1.88
N ALA A 171 20.30 2.91 1.35
CA ALA A 171 21.31 3.95 1.17
C ALA A 171 21.82 4.47 2.53
N LEU A 172 20.91 4.67 3.49
CA LEU A 172 21.26 5.10 4.84
C LEU A 172 22.07 4.04 5.60
N ALA A 173 21.67 2.77 5.51
CA ALA A 173 22.37 1.65 6.14
C ALA A 173 23.81 1.53 5.65
N ARG A 174 24.03 1.61 4.33
CA ARG A 174 25.39 1.65 3.75
C ARG A 174 26.21 2.81 4.26
N PHE A 175 25.62 4.00 4.33
CA PHE A 175 26.30 5.20 4.84
C PHE A 175 26.67 5.06 6.31
N LEU A 176 25.77 4.55 7.15
CA LEU A 176 26.06 4.37 8.58
C LEU A 176 27.11 3.27 8.80
N ALA A 177 26.98 2.13 8.13
CA ALA A 177 27.93 1.02 8.24
C ALA A 177 29.36 1.43 7.85
N SER A 178 29.54 2.37 6.90
CA SER A 178 30.87 2.88 6.56
C SER A 178 31.54 3.68 7.68
N HIS A 179 30.77 4.16 8.66
CA HIS A 179 31.26 4.94 9.80
C HIS A 179 31.48 4.10 11.07
N TYR A 180 30.89 2.91 11.16
CA TYR A 180 30.98 2.03 12.33
C TYR A 180 31.71 0.73 11.98
N PRO A 181 33.03 0.64 12.23
CA PRO A 181 33.79 -0.58 12.02
C PRO A 181 33.22 -1.72 12.87
N GLY A 182 32.98 -2.88 12.24
CA GLY A 182 32.46 -4.08 12.92
C GLY A 182 30.99 -4.38 12.63
N ILE A 183 30.27 -3.51 11.92
CA ILE A 183 28.94 -3.80 11.38
C ILE A 183 29.06 -4.79 10.21
N ASP A 184 28.35 -5.91 10.30
CA ASP A 184 28.10 -6.84 9.21
C ASP A 184 27.12 -6.21 8.21
N LEU A 185 27.69 -5.58 7.18
CA LEU A 185 26.91 -4.88 6.16
C LEU A 185 25.95 -5.82 5.43
N ASP A 186 26.34 -7.06 5.13
CA ASP A 186 25.47 -7.97 4.39
C ASP A 186 24.25 -8.36 5.22
N LEU A 187 24.44 -8.62 6.52
CA LEU A 187 23.36 -8.91 7.46
C LEU A 187 22.44 -7.70 7.65
N LEU A 188 22.99 -6.50 7.87
CA LEU A 188 22.21 -5.26 7.99
C LEU A 188 21.38 -5.01 6.74
N MET A 189 21.99 -5.15 5.55
CA MET A 189 21.30 -4.97 4.27
C MET A 189 20.18 -6.00 4.09
N ALA A 190 20.42 -7.28 4.40
CA ALA A 190 19.37 -8.30 4.36
C ALA A 190 18.21 -7.97 5.32
N GLY A 191 18.51 -7.50 6.54
CA GLY A 191 17.52 -7.03 7.49
C GLY A 191 16.69 -5.87 6.92
N VAL A 192 17.33 -4.86 6.34
CA VAL A 192 16.65 -3.70 5.72
C VAL A 192 15.72 -4.12 4.59
N LEU A 193 16.15 -5.04 3.72
CA LEU A 193 15.32 -5.50 2.60
C LEU A 193 14.09 -6.30 3.07
N LEU A 194 14.17 -6.96 4.23
CA LEU A 194 13.16 -7.91 4.68
C LEU A 194 12.30 -7.42 5.86
N HIS A 195 12.69 -6.38 6.58
CA HIS A 195 12.05 -5.98 7.85
C HIS A 195 10.53 -5.77 7.71
N ASP A 196 10.12 -5.16 6.60
CA ASP A 196 8.73 -4.81 6.29
C ASP A 196 8.12 -5.68 5.18
N ILE A 197 8.77 -6.80 4.79
CA ILE A 197 8.28 -7.63 3.67
C ILE A 197 6.86 -8.16 3.89
N GLY A 198 6.44 -8.35 5.15
CA GLY A 198 5.08 -8.77 5.45
C GLY A 198 4.00 -7.76 5.06
N LYS A 199 4.35 -6.50 4.78
CA LYS A 199 3.39 -5.48 4.30
C LYS A 199 2.75 -5.85 2.97
N ILE A 200 3.41 -6.69 2.17
CA ILE A 200 2.85 -7.20 0.91
C ILE A 200 1.60 -8.09 1.11
N ARG A 201 1.39 -8.63 2.32
CA ARG A 201 0.17 -9.36 2.69
C ARG A 201 -0.63 -8.69 3.81
N GLU A 202 -0.01 -7.84 4.62
CA GLU A 202 -0.71 -7.11 5.68
C GLU A 202 -1.66 -6.05 5.11
N LEU A 203 -1.23 -5.33 4.07
CA LEU A 203 -1.98 -4.23 3.49
C LEU A 203 -2.73 -4.72 2.26
N ASP A 204 -4.02 -4.40 2.22
CA ASP A 204 -4.78 -4.43 0.97
C ASP A 204 -4.65 -3.06 0.32
N TYR A 205 -4.39 -3.08 -0.98
CA TYR A 205 -4.20 -1.93 -1.85
C TYR A 205 -4.76 -2.21 -3.25
N SER A 206 -5.59 -3.25 -3.38
CA SER A 206 -6.33 -3.53 -4.61
C SER A 206 -7.33 -2.43 -4.93
N ARG A 207 -7.89 -1.79 -3.89
CA ARG A 207 -8.98 -0.83 -4.04
C ARG A 207 -8.83 0.36 -3.10
N SER A 208 -8.52 0.15 -1.83
CA SER A 208 -8.10 1.21 -0.90
C SER A 208 -7.04 0.70 0.06
N PHE A 209 -6.25 1.61 0.65
CA PHE A 209 -5.28 1.24 1.68
C PHE A 209 -6.01 0.82 2.97
N SER A 210 -6.11 -0.49 3.15
CA SER A 210 -6.72 -1.11 4.32
C SER A 210 -5.88 -2.29 4.81
N TYR A 211 -6.30 -2.92 5.90
CA TYR A 211 -5.66 -4.14 6.37
C TYR A 211 -6.37 -5.34 5.75
N SER A 212 -5.62 -6.31 5.25
CA SER A 212 -6.18 -7.61 4.91
C SER A 212 -6.64 -8.34 6.19
N THR A 213 -7.43 -9.41 6.04
CA THR A 213 -7.80 -10.24 7.19
C THR A 213 -6.57 -10.82 7.88
N GLU A 214 -5.57 -11.28 7.11
CA GLU A 214 -4.30 -11.76 7.69
C GLU A 214 -3.56 -10.61 8.39
N GLY A 215 -3.47 -9.45 7.76
CA GLY A 215 -2.82 -8.26 8.33
C GLY A 215 -3.42 -7.82 9.64
N GLY A 216 -4.75 -7.72 9.72
CA GLY A 216 -5.46 -7.32 10.93
C GLY A 216 -5.37 -8.31 12.09
N LEU A 217 -5.15 -9.60 11.80
CA LEU A 217 -5.06 -10.64 12.83
C LEU A 217 -3.62 -10.99 13.24
N ILE A 218 -2.67 -10.91 12.29
CA ILE A 218 -1.31 -11.45 12.43
C ILE A 218 -0.25 -10.33 12.44
N GLY A 219 -0.42 -9.31 11.59
CA GLY A 219 0.54 -8.22 11.42
C GLY A 219 1.79 -8.58 10.58
N HIS A 220 2.38 -7.57 9.94
CA HIS A 220 3.46 -7.74 8.96
C HIS A 220 4.73 -8.38 9.53
N ILE A 221 5.07 -8.18 10.81
CA ILE A 221 6.28 -8.78 11.40
C ILE A 221 6.19 -10.31 11.32
N GLN A 222 5.08 -10.87 11.81
CA GLN A 222 4.90 -12.32 11.85
C GLN A 222 4.66 -12.91 10.45
N ILE A 223 3.99 -12.17 9.57
CA ILE A 223 3.85 -12.52 8.15
C ILE A 223 5.22 -12.55 7.47
N GLY A 224 6.06 -11.54 7.72
CA GLY A 224 7.40 -11.43 7.15
C GLY A 224 8.30 -12.59 7.57
N LEU A 225 8.25 -12.99 8.84
CA LEU A 225 8.96 -14.18 9.32
C LEU A 225 8.49 -15.47 8.64
N ARG A 226 7.19 -15.61 8.35
CA ARG A 226 6.67 -16.77 7.60
C ARG A 226 7.22 -16.78 6.18
N ILE A 227 7.18 -15.64 5.49
CA ILE A 227 7.75 -15.51 4.14
C ILE A 227 9.23 -15.90 4.15
N VAL A 228 10.01 -15.40 5.11
CA VAL A 228 11.43 -15.76 5.25
C VAL A 228 11.59 -17.25 5.51
N ALA A 229 10.82 -17.82 6.44
CA ALA A 229 10.90 -19.23 6.78
C ALA A 229 10.58 -20.16 5.60
N ASP A 230 9.60 -19.80 4.78
CA ASP A 230 9.18 -20.57 3.60
C ASP A 230 10.24 -20.59 2.50
N HIS A 231 11.16 -19.61 2.49
CA HIS A 231 12.21 -19.46 1.46
C HIS A 231 13.63 -19.74 1.99
N LEU A 232 13.78 -20.17 3.25
CA LEU A 232 15.07 -20.50 3.83
C LEU A 232 15.69 -21.72 3.12
N PRO A 233 16.94 -21.62 2.61
CA PRO A 233 17.71 -22.76 2.18
C PRO A 233 17.87 -23.82 3.29
N ALA A 234 17.87 -25.09 2.93
CA ALA A 234 17.97 -26.19 3.90
C ALA A 234 19.27 -26.18 4.72
N ASP A 235 20.35 -25.62 4.17
CA ASP A 235 21.68 -25.52 4.77
C ASP A 235 21.94 -24.14 5.41
N PHE A 236 20.91 -23.30 5.59
CA PHE A 236 21.08 -21.96 6.12
C PHE A 236 21.62 -21.99 7.58
N PRO A 237 22.72 -21.28 7.90
CA PRO A 237 23.35 -21.37 9.21
C PRO A 237 22.41 -20.93 10.35
N PRO A 238 22.19 -21.74 11.39
CA PRO A 238 21.24 -21.43 12.46
C PRO A 238 21.51 -20.11 13.18
N ARG A 239 22.78 -19.77 13.40
CA ARG A 239 23.17 -18.50 14.02
C ARG A 239 22.77 -17.31 13.15
N LEU A 240 23.05 -17.39 11.85
CA LEU A 240 22.74 -16.32 10.90
C LEU A 240 21.22 -16.13 10.78
N ARG A 241 20.47 -17.24 10.82
CA ARG A 241 19.01 -17.23 10.83
C ARG A 241 18.48 -16.45 12.02
N ASN A 242 18.93 -16.79 13.23
CA ASN A 242 18.49 -16.12 14.45
C ASN A 242 18.78 -14.61 14.43
N LEU A 243 19.93 -14.21 13.90
CA LEU A 243 20.27 -12.79 13.78
C LEU A 243 19.34 -12.06 12.80
N LEU A 244 19.11 -12.63 11.62
CA LEU A 244 18.21 -12.06 10.62
C LEU A 244 16.76 -11.97 11.12
N GLU A 245 16.25 -13.04 11.73
CA GLU A 245 14.90 -13.05 12.32
C GLU A 245 14.79 -12.00 13.44
N HIS A 246 15.85 -11.79 14.24
CA HIS A 246 15.88 -10.74 15.27
C HIS A 246 15.84 -9.33 14.68
N LEU A 247 16.55 -9.05 13.57
CA LEU A 247 16.44 -7.77 12.87
C LEU A 247 14.99 -7.49 12.46
N ILE A 248 14.32 -8.49 11.88
CA ILE A 248 12.90 -8.38 11.48
C ILE A 248 12.01 -8.22 12.71
N LEU A 249 12.24 -8.95 13.80
CA LEU A 249 11.40 -8.88 15.00
C LEU A 249 11.50 -7.55 15.74
N SER A 250 12.69 -6.94 15.76
CA SER A 250 12.98 -5.80 16.62
C SER A 250 12.98 -4.45 15.91
N HIS A 251 12.66 -4.40 14.61
CA HIS A 251 12.88 -3.21 13.79
C HIS A 251 12.05 -1.98 14.17
N HIS A 252 10.87 -2.13 14.81
CA HIS A 252 10.16 -0.96 15.35
C HIS A 252 10.84 -0.38 16.60
N GLY A 253 11.84 -1.07 17.16
CA GLY A 253 12.73 -0.56 18.20
C GLY A 253 12.12 -0.45 19.60
N GLN A 254 10.79 -0.51 19.72
CA GLN A 254 10.06 -0.41 20.99
C GLN A 254 8.91 -1.43 21.05
N LEU A 255 8.67 -1.98 22.23
CA LEU A 255 7.55 -2.90 22.46
C LEU A 255 6.19 -2.24 22.19
N GLU A 256 6.07 -0.95 22.51
CA GLU A 256 4.86 -0.15 22.28
C GLU A 256 4.52 0.03 20.80
N PHE A 257 5.51 -0.14 19.91
CA PHE A 257 5.34 -0.08 18.46
C PHE A 257 5.12 -1.47 17.84
N GLY A 258 4.83 -2.49 18.66
CA GLY A 258 4.48 -3.83 18.20
C GLY A 258 5.67 -4.76 17.95
N SER A 259 6.91 -4.34 18.21
CA SER A 259 8.07 -5.25 18.16
C SER A 259 7.97 -6.29 19.27
N PRO A 260 8.05 -7.60 18.97
CA PRO A 260 8.08 -8.62 20.01
C PRO A 260 9.35 -8.60 20.87
N LYS A 261 10.42 -7.94 20.40
CA LYS A 261 11.72 -7.81 21.05
C LYS A 261 12.35 -6.44 20.81
N LEU A 262 13.23 -6.01 21.71
CA LEU A 262 14.07 -4.83 21.52
C LEU A 262 15.35 -5.19 20.75
N PRO A 263 15.97 -4.25 20.02
CA PRO A 263 17.29 -4.47 19.41
C PRO A 263 18.31 -4.93 20.47
N CYS A 264 19.06 -5.97 20.14
CA CYS A 264 19.95 -6.66 21.10
C CYS A 264 21.40 -6.76 20.60
N PHE A 265 21.68 -6.28 19.39
CA PHE A 265 23.01 -6.25 18.79
C PHE A 265 23.13 -5.04 17.83
N PRO A 266 24.33 -4.71 17.31
CA PRO A 266 24.58 -3.43 16.64
C PRO A 266 23.86 -3.17 15.31
N GLU A 267 23.70 -4.18 14.45
CA GLU A 267 22.88 -4.13 13.23
C GLU A 267 21.39 -3.98 13.56
#